data_AF-G3MTQ8-F1
#
_entry.id   AF-G3MTQ8-F1
#
_cell.length_a   1.000
_cell.length_b   1.000
_cell.length_c   1.000
_cell.angle_alpha   90.00
_cell.angle_beta   90.00
_cell.angle_gamma   90.00
#
_symmetry.space_group_name_H-M   'P 1'
#
loop_
_entity.id
_entity.type
_entity.pdbx_description
1 polymer ?
#
loop_
_entity_poly.entity_id
_entity_poly.type
_entity_poly.pdbx_seq_one_letter_code
_entity_poly.pdbx_strand_id
1 'polypeptide(L)'
;MSIHVFLATACALVSSVLTGSSSLANTNELCVTPNNERSANCNRITLMYFYNGTSKMCQHFRWRGCDREGVFETRHQCVSHCNKDQGAPFCADPPPNPCKENEITKRRERFYYNITIKACLSYNFCGGPQPVLDNNHFIAKDYCRKQCVGFDENTARAKNEPKAVE
;
A
#
# COMPACT_ATOMS: atom_id res chain seq x y z
N MET A 1 60.09 10.27 -50.58
CA MET A 1 59.71 10.32 -52.01
C MET A 1 58.46 9.46 -52.15
N SER A 2 57.39 10.11 -52.61
CA SER A 2 55.97 9.74 -52.72
C SER A 2 55.52 8.28 -52.57
N ILE A 3 54.37 8.10 -51.91
CA ILE A 3 53.11 7.69 -52.56
C ILE A 3 51.95 8.10 -51.63
N HIS A 4 51.11 9.03 -52.12
CA HIS A 4 49.78 9.27 -51.60
C HIS A 4 48.82 8.28 -52.26
N VAL A 5 47.99 7.60 -51.47
CA VAL A 5 46.76 6.97 -51.97
C VAL A 5 45.61 7.57 -51.17
N PHE A 6 44.91 8.51 -51.79
CA PHE A 6 43.58 8.93 -51.37
C PHE A 6 42.59 7.92 -51.94
N LEU A 7 41.88 7.20 -51.08
CA LEU A 7 40.64 6.51 -51.46
C LEU A 7 39.46 7.17 -50.74
N ALA A 8 38.51 7.58 -51.56
CA ALA A 8 37.28 8.25 -51.18
C ALA A 8 36.23 7.27 -50.65
N THR A 9 35.41 7.79 -49.73
CA THR A 9 33.98 7.49 -49.50
C THR A 9 33.55 6.07 -49.14
N ALA A 10 32.97 5.94 -47.93
CA ALA A 10 31.56 5.58 -47.79
C ALA A 10 31.05 6.00 -46.40
N CYS A 11 30.09 6.93 -46.36
CA CYS A 11 29.21 7.13 -45.21
C CYS A 11 28.44 5.84 -44.95
N ALA A 12 28.69 5.19 -43.82
CA ALA A 12 27.73 4.27 -43.22
C ALA A 12 27.34 4.84 -41.85
N LEU A 13 26.27 5.63 -41.86
CA LEU A 13 25.48 5.92 -40.67
C LEU A 13 24.95 4.59 -40.16
N VAL A 14 25.57 4.05 -39.11
CA VAL A 14 24.93 2.99 -38.33
C VAL A 14 24.50 3.61 -37.02
N SER A 15 23.21 3.92 -36.99
CA SER A 15 22.49 4.50 -35.88
C SER A 15 22.82 3.78 -34.57
N SER A 16 23.09 4.60 -33.56
CA SER A 16 23.17 4.24 -32.14
C SER A 16 22.06 3.28 -31.72
N VAL A 17 22.42 2.03 -31.41
CA VAL A 17 21.56 1.17 -30.58
C VAL A 17 21.90 1.49 -29.13
N LEU A 18 21.20 2.48 -28.58
CA LEU A 18 20.99 2.57 -27.15
C LEU A 18 20.20 1.32 -26.75
N THR A 19 20.86 0.27 -26.27
CA THR A 19 20.20 -0.75 -25.46
C THR A 19 19.89 -0.15 -24.09
N GLY A 20 19.01 0.86 -24.07
CA GLY A 20 18.26 1.21 -22.90
C GLY A 20 17.21 0.12 -22.72
N SER A 21 17.50 -0.87 -21.87
CA SER A 21 16.43 -1.70 -21.32
C SER A 21 15.67 -0.84 -20.32
N SER A 22 14.81 0.03 -20.83
CA SER A 22 13.78 0.69 -20.04
C SER A 22 12.69 -0.34 -19.76
N SER A 23 12.90 -1.23 -18.79
CA SER A 23 11.77 -1.87 -18.13
C SER A 23 11.13 -0.85 -17.17
N LEU A 24 10.52 0.19 -17.73
CA LEU A 24 9.26 0.68 -17.17
C LEU A 24 8.24 -0.42 -17.47
N ALA A 25 8.36 -1.55 -16.77
CA ALA A 25 7.25 -2.48 -16.64
C ALA A 25 6.07 -1.63 -16.19
N ASN A 26 4.96 -1.71 -16.91
CA ASN A 26 3.76 -0.94 -16.64
C ASN A 26 3.34 -1.20 -15.19
N THR A 27 3.73 -0.33 -14.26
CA THR A 27 3.55 -0.51 -12.80
C THR A 27 2.07 -0.58 -12.38
N ASN A 28 1.15 -0.39 -13.32
CA ASN A 28 -0.29 -0.50 -13.10
C ASN A 28 -0.87 -1.90 -13.34
N GLU A 29 -0.10 -2.87 -13.83
CA GLU A 29 -0.63 -4.21 -14.17
C GLU A 29 -1.20 -4.95 -12.95
N LEU A 30 -0.62 -4.74 -11.76
CA LEU A 30 -1.12 -5.32 -10.50
C LEU A 30 -2.23 -4.48 -9.85
N CYS A 31 -2.60 -3.33 -10.41
CA CYS A 31 -3.63 -2.46 -9.85
C CYS A 31 -5.01 -2.84 -10.39
N VAL A 32 -5.38 -4.10 -10.14
CA VAL A 32 -6.60 -4.75 -10.62
C VAL A 32 -7.38 -5.37 -9.46
N THR A 33 -8.67 -5.59 -9.68
CA THR A 33 -9.50 -6.35 -8.75
C THR A 33 -9.30 -7.84 -9.03
N PRO A 34 -8.79 -8.63 -8.06
CA PRO A 34 -8.58 -10.07 -8.24
C PRO A 34 -9.91 -10.81 -8.37
N ASN A 35 -9.90 -11.93 -9.08
CA ASN A 35 -10.99 -12.88 -9.02
C ASN A 35 -10.96 -13.61 -7.67
N ASN A 36 -11.98 -13.39 -6.84
CA ASN A 36 -12.10 -13.99 -5.51
C ASN A 36 -13.33 -14.90 -5.38
N GLU A 37 -13.72 -15.54 -6.48
CA GLU A 37 -14.79 -16.53 -6.51
C GLU A 37 -14.51 -17.76 -5.63
N ARG A 38 -15.58 -18.41 -5.18
CA ARG A 38 -15.48 -19.61 -4.34
C ARG A 38 -15.21 -20.82 -5.22
N SER A 39 -14.12 -21.54 -4.93
CA SER A 39 -13.80 -22.83 -5.53
C SER A 39 -13.39 -23.83 -4.45
N ALA A 40 -13.57 -25.13 -4.69
CA ALA A 40 -13.23 -26.19 -3.74
C ALA A 40 -11.74 -26.17 -3.34
N ASN A 41 -10.87 -25.75 -4.26
CA ASN A 41 -9.43 -25.66 -4.05
C ASN A 41 -8.97 -24.28 -3.52
N CYS A 42 -9.90 -23.35 -3.33
CA CYS A 42 -9.66 -21.96 -2.92
C CYS A 42 -10.42 -21.66 -1.63
N ASN A 43 -10.00 -22.29 -0.54
CA ASN A 43 -10.68 -22.26 0.75
C ASN A 43 -9.87 -21.59 1.87
N ARG A 44 -8.70 -21.03 1.58
CA ARG A 44 -7.89 -20.29 2.57
C ARG A 44 -8.43 -18.88 2.73
N ILE A 45 -9.11 -18.60 3.84
CA ILE A 45 -9.60 -17.24 4.12
C ILE A 45 -8.50 -16.43 4.82
N THR A 46 -7.97 -15.42 4.16
CA THR A 46 -6.99 -14.50 4.73
C THR A 46 -7.34 -13.07 4.34
N LEU A 47 -7.22 -12.15 5.30
CA LEU A 47 -7.35 -10.72 5.00
C LEU A 47 -6.17 -10.26 4.14
N MET A 48 -6.45 -9.81 2.92
CA MET A 48 -5.48 -9.20 2.01
C MET A 48 -6.04 -7.88 1.46
N TYR A 49 -5.29 -7.19 0.61
CA TYR A 49 -5.66 -5.93 -0.01
C TYR A 49 -5.64 -6.05 -1.53
N PHE A 50 -6.48 -5.26 -2.19
CA PHE A 50 -6.52 -5.12 -3.64
C PHE A 50 -6.83 -3.68 -4.00
N TYR A 51 -6.49 -3.29 -5.23
CA TYR A 51 -6.87 -1.97 -5.74
C TYR A 51 -8.23 -2.04 -6.45
N ASN A 52 -9.21 -1.32 -5.91
CA ASN A 52 -10.50 -1.19 -6.55
C ASN A 52 -10.45 -0.03 -7.56
N GLY A 53 -10.39 -0.37 -8.85
CA GLY A 53 -10.32 0.60 -9.94
C GLY A 53 -11.54 1.51 -10.07
N THR A 54 -12.69 1.14 -9.50
CA THR A 54 -13.93 1.95 -9.49
C THR A 54 -13.88 3.03 -8.41
N SER A 55 -13.55 2.66 -7.17
CA SER A 55 -13.42 3.62 -6.08
C SER A 55 -12.07 4.37 -6.10
N LYS A 56 -11.11 3.89 -6.90
CA LYS A 56 -9.71 4.34 -6.90
C LYS A 56 -9.03 4.16 -5.54
N MET A 57 -9.45 3.14 -4.78
CA MET A 57 -8.95 2.88 -3.43
C MET A 57 -8.43 1.45 -3.29
N CYS A 58 -7.31 1.32 -2.61
CA CYS A 58 -6.87 0.09 -1.97
C CYS A 58 -7.82 -0.27 -0.83
N GLN A 59 -8.49 -1.41 -0.99
CA GLN A 59 -9.47 -1.95 -0.07
C GLN A 59 -9.00 -3.32 0.43
N HIS A 60 -9.45 -3.72 1.61
CA HIS A 60 -9.19 -5.07 2.11
C HIS A 60 -10.33 -6.01 1.74
N PHE A 61 -10.02 -7.29 1.62
CA PHE A 61 -10.99 -8.33 1.31
C PHE A 61 -10.59 -9.67 1.94
N ARG A 62 -11.56 -10.58 2.02
CA ARG A 62 -11.32 -11.97 2.44
C ARG A 62 -10.84 -12.77 1.23
N TRP A 63 -9.53 -12.73 0.98
CA TRP A 63 -8.91 -13.51 -0.07
C TRP A 63 -9.02 -14.99 0.21
N ARG A 64 -9.30 -15.79 -0.82
CA ARG A 64 -9.58 -17.23 -0.76
C ARG A 64 -8.37 -18.15 -1.04
N GLY A 65 -7.22 -17.58 -1.39
CA GLY A 65 -5.96 -18.32 -1.46
C GLY A 65 -5.48 -18.75 -2.85
N CYS A 66 -6.22 -18.43 -3.91
CA CYS A 66 -5.87 -18.86 -5.27
C CYS A 66 -5.30 -17.71 -6.11
N ASP A 67 -6.15 -16.81 -6.59
CA ASP A 67 -5.70 -15.70 -7.44
C ASP A 67 -4.74 -14.78 -6.68
N ARG A 68 -3.52 -14.59 -7.19
CA ARG A 68 -2.54 -13.71 -6.56
C ARG A 68 -2.33 -12.40 -7.31
N GLU A 69 -2.88 -12.27 -8.52
CA GLU A 69 -2.72 -11.06 -9.31
C GLU A 69 -3.51 -9.92 -8.67
N GLY A 70 -2.86 -8.78 -8.43
CA GLY A 70 -3.44 -7.65 -7.72
C GLY A 70 -3.78 -7.89 -6.24
N VAL A 71 -3.19 -8.91 -5.61
CA VAL A 71 -3.33 -9.19 -4.17
C VAL A 71 -2.10 -8.73 -3.41
N PHE A 72 -2.29 -7.83 -2.45
CA PHE A 72 -1.25 -7.28 -1.58
C PHE A 72 -1.46 -7.73 -0.13
N GLU A 73 -0.38 -7.95 0.62
CA GLU A 73 -0.48 -8.42 2.01
C GLU A 73 -0.84 -7.30 2.98
N THR A 74 -0.44 -6.06 2.68
CA THR A 74 -0.67 -4.88 3.52
C THR A 74 -1.30 -3.73 2.74
N ARG A 75 -1.99 -2.83 3.46
CA ARG A 75 -2.54 -1.60 2.91
C ARG A 75 -1.43 -0.76 2.27
N HIS A 76 -0.30 -0.60 2.98
CA HIS A 76 0.85 0.14 2.48
C HIS A 76 1.30 -0.39 1.12
N GLN A 77 1.50 -1.71 0.97
CA GLN A 77 1.95 -2.28 -0.30
C GLN A 77 1.02 -1.88 -1.45
N CYS A 78 -0.29 -2.06 -1.28
CA CYS A 78 -1.26 -1.65 -2.29
C CYS A 78 -1.21 -0.12 -2.56
N VAL A 79 -1.27 0.70 -1.51
CA VAL A 79 -1.30 2.18 -1.64
C VAL A 79 -0.02 2.68 -2.32
N SER A 80 1.14 2.18 -1.91
CA SER A 80 2.43 2.56 -2.48
C SER A 80 2.58 2.18 -3.96
N HIS A 81 1.86 1.13 -4.40
CA HIS A 81 1.90 0.64 -5.78
C HIS A 81 0.84 1.31 -6.66
N CYS A 82 -0.40 1.42 -6.17
CA CYS A 82 -1.56 1.73 -7.01
C CYS A 82 -2.16 3.12 -6.82
N ASN A 83 -2.07 3.69 -5.62
CA ASN A 83 -2.58 5.04 -5.36
C ASN A 83 -1.90 5.64 -4.13
N LYS A 84 -0.73 6.25 -4.32
CA LYS A 84 0.04 6.88 -3.23
C LYS A 84 -0.72 8.01 -2.55
N ASP A 85 -1.65 8.65 -3.25
CA ASP A 85 -2.44 9.77 -2.76
C ASP A 85 -3.53 9.35 -1.77
N GLN A 86 -3.87 8.05 -1.70
CA GLN A 86 -4.82 7.53 -0.72
C GLN A 86 -4.31 7.60 0.72
N GLY A 87 -3.03 7.33 0.94
CA GLY A 87 -2.43 7.22 2.27
C GLY A 87 -3.18 6.30 3.26
N ALA A 88 -3.02 6.61 4.55
CA ALA A 88 -3.76 6.02 5.67
C ALA A 88 -3.77 7.01 6.85
N PRO A 89 -4.52 8.12 6.78
CA PRO A 89 -4.38 9.22 7.75
C PRO A 89 -4.59 8.81 9.20
N PHE A 90 -5.53 7.88 9.45
CA PHE A 90 -5.78 7.39 10.81
C PHE A 90 -4.58 6.68 11.43
N CYS A 91 -3.62 6.15 10.67
CA CYS A 91 -2.41 5.57 11.24
C CYS A 91 -1.52 6.62 11.90
N ALA A 92 -1.67 7.90 11.54
CA ALA A 92 -0.94 9.03 12.11
C ALA A 92 -1.67 9.67 13.30
N ASP A 93 -2.90 9.26 13.59
CA ASP A 93 -3.70 9.84 14.67
C ASP A 93 -3.41 9.13 16.01
N PRO A 94 -3.61 9.79 17.17
CA PRO A 94 -3.47 9.13 18.46
C PRO A 94 -4.53 8.02 18.66
N PRO A 95 -4.27 7.02 19.52
CA PRO A 95 -5.27 6.02 19.85
C PRO A 95 -6.48 6.66 20.53
N PRO A 96 -7.72 6.30 20.15
CA PRO A 96 -8.92 6.85 20.75
C PRO A 96 -9.16 6.28 22.15
N ASN A 97 -9.65 7.12 23.06
CA ASN A 97 -10.13 6.77 24.41
C ASN A 97 -9.16 5.89 25.23
N PRO A 98 -7.89 6.31 25.42
CA PRO A 98 -7.02 5.64 26.39
C PRO A 98 -7.62 5.72 27.80
N CYS A 99 -7.50 4.66 28.57
CA CYS A 99 -7.96 4.62 29.95
C CYS A 99 -7.22 5.65 30.82
N LYS A 100 -7.95 6.29 31.73
CA LYS A 100 -7.36 7.03 32.83
C LYS A 100 -6.79 6.07 33.88
N GLU A 101 -5.91 6.56 34.74
CA GLU A 101 -5.23 5.76 35.76
C GLU A 101 -6.23 5.00 36.66
N ASN A 102 -7.33 5.66 37.04
CA ASN A 102 -8.36 5.13 37.93
C ASN A 102 -9.37 4.16 37.26
N GLU A 103 -9.33 3.96 35.95
CA GLU A 103 -10.30 3.12 35.20
C GLU A 103 -9.87 1.66 35.08
N ILE A 104 -9.41 1.06 36.18
CA ILE A 104 -8.78 -0.28 36.19
C ILE A 104 -9.73 -1.37 35.67
N THR A 105 -10.98 -1.36 36.12
CA THR A 105 -11.96 -2.42 35.84
C THR A 105 -12.54 -2.39 34.43
N LYS A 106 -12.30 -1.30 33.67
CA LYS A 106 -12.83 -1.11 32.30
C LYS A 106 -11.79 -1.33 31.22
N ARG A 107 -10.53 -1.62 31.59
CA ARG A 107 -9.40 -1.76 30.67
C ARG A 107 -9.62 -2.93 29.73
N ARG A 108 -9.60 -2.64 28.43
CA ARG A 108 -9.50 -3.65 27.37
C ARG A 108 -8.23 -3.38 26.59
N GLU A 109 -7.39 -4.40 26.43
CA GLU A 109 -6.19 -4.27 25.61
C GLU A 109 -6.60 -4.07 24.14
N ARG A 110 -6.04 -3.04 23.53
CA ARG A 110 -6.19 -2.71 22.10
C ARG A 110 -4.85 -2.31 21.55
N PHE A 111 -4.75 -2.23 20.23
CA PHE A 111 -3.52 -1.86 19.53
C PHE A 111 -3.72 -0.58 18.74
N TYR A 112 -2.64 0.18 18.60
CA TYR A 112 -2.56 1.36 17.75
C TYR A 112 -1.18 1.41 17.10
N TYR A 113 -1.09 2.09 15.97
CA TYR A 113 0.17 2.35 15.30
C TYR A 113 0.80 3.63 15.85
N ASN A 114 1.98 3.49 16.45
CA ASN A 114 2.81 4.64 16.76
C ASN A 114 3.66 4.93 15.51
N ILE A 115 3.30 6.00 14.81
CA ILE A 115 3.91 6.38 13.54
C ILE A 115 5.35 6.88 13.69
N THR A 116 5.70 7.49 14.83
CA THR A 116 7.05 7.99 15.11
C THR A 116 8.06 6.84 15.16
N ILE A 117 7.73 5.74 15.83
CA ILE A 117 8.58 4.54 15.91
C ILE A 117 8.22 3.46 14.89
N LYS A 118 7.22 3.74 14.04
CA LYS A 118 6.72 2.85 12.98
C LYS A 118 6.34 1.44 13.46
N ALA A 119 5.66 1.36 14.61
CA ALA A 119 5.32 0.08 15.23
C ALA A 119 3.92 0.05 15.84
N CYS A 120 3.30 -1.13 15.84
CA CYS A 120 2.03 -1.37 16.54
C CYS A 120 2.27 -1.69 18.02
N LEU A 121 1.77 -0.82 18.89
CA LEU A 121 1.85 -0.92 20.35
C LEU A 121 0.48 -1.26 20.93
N SER A 122 0.46 -1.90 22.11
CA SER A 122 -0.79 -2.04 22.87
C SER A 122 -1.05 -0.82 23.75
N TYR A 123 -2.33 -0.58 24.04
CA TYR A 123 -2.80 0.43 24.98
C TYR A 123 -4.07 -0.06 25.68
N ASN A 124 -4.35 0.51 26.85
CA ASN A 124 -5.57 0.23 27.60
C ASN A 124 -6.70 1.13 27.08
N PHE A 125 -7.77 0.53 26.55
CA PHE A 125 -8.92 1.22 26.00
C PHE A 125 -10.14 1.16 26.93
N CYS A 126 -10.76 2.31 27.19
CA CYS A 126 -11.92 2.44 28.08
C CYS A 126 -13.17 3.03 27.42
N GLY A 127 -13.17 3.24 26.09
CA GLY A 127 -14.29 3.83 25.33
C GLY A 127 -15.40 2.86 24.88
N GLY A 128 -16.40 3.36 24.16
CA GLY A 128 -17.48 2.56 23.57
C GLY A 128 -17.07 1.87 22.25
N PRO A 129 -18.03 1.29 21.49
CA PRO A 129 -17.80 0.86 20.12
C PRO A 129 -17.12 1.96 19.29
N GLN A 130 -16.17 1.57 18.46
CA GLN A 130 -15.40 2.50 17.61
C GLN A 130 -15.77 2.29 16.14
N PRO A 131 -15.66 3.32 15.28
CA PRO A 131 -15.76 3.17 13.84
C PRO A 131 -14.89 2.02 13.33
N VAL A 132 -15.41 1.22 12.42
CA VAL A 132 -14.64 0.15 11.80
C VAL A 132 -13.85 0.77 10.64
N LEU A 133 -12.55 0.46 10.53
CA LEU A 133 -11.69 0.72 9.36
C LEU A 133 -11.03 2.10 9.23
N ASP A 134 -11.45 3.11 9.98
CA ASP A 134 -10.93 4.49 9.85
C ASP A 134 -10.59 5.14 11.21
N ASN A 135 -9.84 4.42 12.05
CA ASN A 135 -9.25 4.99 13.28
C ASN A 135 -8.00 4.20 13.69
N ASN A 136 -7.18 4.82 14.54
CA ASN A 136 -6.02 4.16 15.12
C ASN A 136 -6.37 3.23 16.29
N HIS A 137 -7.29 2.28 16.06
CA HIS A 137 -7.79 1.36 17.07
C HIS A 137 -8.00 -0.03 16.49
N PHE A 138 -7.22 -0.99 16.96
CA PHE A 138 -7.25 -2.35 16.46
C PHE A 138 -7.43 -3.35 17.59
N ILE A 139 -8.28 -4.35 17.36
CA ILE A 139 -8.48 -5.47 18.29
C ILE A 139 -7.26 -6.40 18.28
N ALA A 140 -6.65 -6.59 17.10
CA ALA A 140 -5.54 -7.52 16.90
C ALA A 140 -4.30 -6.79 16.39
N LYS A 141 -3.13 -7.12 16.97
CA LYS A 141 -1.83 -6.53 16.58
C LYS A 141 -1.52 -6.74 15.11
N ASP A 142 -1.77 -7.93 14.57
CA ASP A 142 -1.50 -8.21 13.16
C ASP A 142 -2.42 -7.43 12.21
N TYR A 143 -3.63 -7.09 12.64
CA TYR A 143 -4.49 -6.22 11.87
C TYR A 143 -3.97 -4.78 11.85
N CYS A 144 -3.49 -4.26 12.98
CA CYS A 144 -2.75 -2.99 13.02
C CYS A 144 -1.56 -3.01 12.04
N ARG A 145 -0.77 -4.09 12.04
CA ARG A 145 0.39 -4.22 11.16
C ARG A 145 -0.01 -4.18 9.69
N LYS A 146 -1.05 -4.91 9.31
CA LYS A 146 -1.56 -4.95 7.93
C LYS A 146 -2.12 -3.60 7.47
N GLN A 147 -2.71 -2.81 8.37
CA GLN A 147 -3.26 -1.49 8.06
C GLN A 147 -2.20 -0.39 8.00
N CYS A 148 -1.22 -0.40 8.92
CA CYS A 148 -0.39 0.78 9.19
C CYS A 148 1.12 0.59 9.03
N VAL A 149 1.67 -0.61 9.17
CA VAL A 149 3.14 -0.78 9.07
C VAL A 149 3.61 -0.49 7.64
N GLY A 150 4.64 0.34 7.56
CA GLY A 150 5.21 0.87 6.32
C GLY A 150 4.93 2.35 6.14
N PHE A 151 3.80 2.86 6.66
CA PHE A 151 3.49 4.28 6.58
C PHE A 151 4.34 5.11 7.55
N ASP A 152 4.63 6.33 7.15
CA ASP A 152 5.19 7.41 7.96
C ASP A 152 4.30 8.66 7.88
N GLU A 153 4.63 9.71 8.63
CA GLU A 153 3.80 10.92 8.73
C GLU A 153 3.40 11.49 7.35
N ASN A 154 4.33 11.47 6.40
CA ASN A 154 4.10 12.03 5.06
C ASN A 154 3.22 11.11 4.21
N THR A 155 3.52 9.82 4.18
CA THR A 155 2.79 8.84 3.36
C THR A 155 1.43 8.47 3.95
N ALA A 156 1.25 8.58 5.27
CA ALA A 156 -0.04 8.39 5.93
C ALA A 156 -1.00 9.53 5.60
N ARG A 157 -0.52 10.79 5.62
CA ARG A 157 -1.33 12.00 5.40
C ARG A 157 -1.32 12.49 3.96
N ALA A 158 -0.95 11.63 3.00
CA ALA A 158 -1.02 11.96 1.58
C ALA A 158 -2.42 12.50 1.24
N LYS A 159 -2.47 13.70 0.66
CA LYS A 159 -3.72 14.38 0.34
C LYS A 159 -4.20 13.87 -1.02
N ASN A 160 -5.44 13.37 -1.06
CA ASN A 160 -6.30 13.68 -2.20
C ASN A 160 -6.70 15.16 -2.05
N GLU A 161 -5.88 16.10 -2.54
CA GLU A 161 -6.52 17.33 -3.01
C GLU A 161 -7.39 16.92 -4.19
N PRO A 162 -8.72 17.13 -4.14
CA PRO A 162 -9.53 16.90 -5.32
C PRO A 162 -8.96 17.77 -6.42
N LYS A 163 -8.35 17.15 -7.44
CA LYS A 163 -8.08 17.84 -8.69
C LYS A 163 -9.43 18.35 -9.17
N ALA A 164 -9.59 19.67 -9.16
CA ALA A 164 -10.70 20.30 -9.83
C ALA A 164 -10.74 19.71 -11.24
N VAL A 165 -11.86 19.08 -11.58
CA VAL A 165 -12.15 18.68 -12.95
C VAL A 165 -12.39 20.01 -13.67
N GLU A 166 -11.42 20.42 -14.48
CA GLU A 166 -11.63 21.47 -15.50
C GLU A 166 -12.35 20.85 -16.71
#